data_AF-A0A5X0ZBK9-F1
#
_entry.id   AF-A0A5X0ZBK9-F1
#
_cell.length_a   1.000
_cell.length_b   1.000
_cell.length_c   1.000
_cell.angle_alpha   90.00
_cell.angle_beta   90.00
_cell.angle_gamma   90.00
#
_symmetry.space_group_name_H-M   'P 1'
#
loop_
_entity.id
_entity.type
_entity.pdbx_description
1 polymer ?
#
loop_
_entity_poly.entity_id
_entity_poly.type
_entity_poly.pdbx_seq_one_letter_code
_entity_poly.pdbx_strand_id
1 'polypeptide(L)'
;MKNKSARSKVEQFRRDFVTLARDAGRSYATVADSMRIARYFLNYLRDNGIKLRHTDSIKTRHLIGYLQFRKEQGISVRSIQNERSVIRGILNQAGRYKLAAPDNPLLSNKALGLEESNRAGTKLPLNPE
;
A
#
# COMPACT_ATOMS: atom_id res chain seq x y z
N MET A 1 25.77 30.07 3.70
CA MET A 1 24.67 29.17 4.09
C MET A 1 24.30 28.32 2.88
N LYS A 2 24.59 27.01 2.88
CA LYS A 2 24.35 26.13 1.73
C LYS A 2 22.85 25.96 1.53
N ASN A 3 22.34 26.42 0.38
CA ASN A 3 20.96 26.23 -0.06
C ASN A 3 20.57 24.75 0.13
N LYS A 4 19.61 24.48 1.02
CA LYS A 4 18.99 23.15 1.14
C LYS A 4 18.39 22.84 -0.23
N SER A 5 19.08 21.98 -0.99
CA SER A 5 18.71 21.55 -2.33
C SER A 5 17.20 21.29 -2.38
N ALA A 6 16.50 21.97 -3.29
CA ALA A 6 15.09 21.72 -3.56
C ALA A 6 14.93 20.21 -3.77
N ARG A 7 14.27 19.52 -2.83
CA ARG A 7 14.10 18.05 -2.89
C ARG A 7 13.56 17.69 -4.27
N SER A 8 14.11 16.64 -4.88
CA SER A 8 13.61 16.16 -6.17
C SER A 8 12.10 15.92 -6.06
N LYS A 9 11.34 16.17 -7.14
CA LYS A 9 9.88 15.94 -7.15
C LYS A 9 9.50 14.51 -6.72
N VAL A 10 10.40 13.55 -6.93
CA VAL A 10 10.25 12.16 -6.50
C VAL A 10 10.33 12.04 -4.97
N GLU A 11 11.28 12.71 -4.33
CA GLU A 11 11.39 12.71 -2.86
C GLU A 11 10.24 13.45 -2.17
N GLN A 12 9.73 14.50 -2.81
CA GLN A 12 8.50 15.18 -2.34
C GLN A 12 7.32 14.22 -2.38
N PHE A 13 7.09 13.55 -3.52
CA PHE A 13 6.05 12.53 -3.65
C PHE A 13 6.16 11.42 -2.60
N ARG A 14 7.35 10.88 -2.35
CA ARG A 14 7.56 9.82 -1.33
C ARG A 14 7.12 10.29 0.05
N ARG A 15 7.49 11.52 0.43
CA ARG A 15 7.10 12.11 1.71
C ARG A 15 5.61 12.33 1.78
N ASP A 16 5.02 12.94 0.76
CA ASP A 16 3.60 13.29 0.72
C ASP A 16 2.73 12.03 0.77
N PHE A 17 3.15 10.96 0.08
CA PHE A 17 2.46 9.68 0.13
C PHE A 17 2.49 9.04 1.53
N VAL A 18 3.60 9.15 2.27
CA VAL A 18 3.67 8.69 3.67
C VAL A 18 2.84 9.58 4.60
N THR A 19 2.76 10.88 4.35
CA THR A 19 1.88 11.79 5.09
C THR A 19 0.42 11.44 4.88
N LEU A 20 0.00 11.20 3.63
CA LEU A 20 -1.35 10.70 3.32
C LEU A 20 -1.64 9.37 4.01
N ALA A 21 -0.64 8.48 4.12
CA ALA A 21 -0.78 7.22 4.84
C ALA A 21 -1.01 7.40 6.33
N ARG A 22 -0.31 8.36 6.94
CA ARG A 22 -0.53 8.72 8.34
C ARG A 22 -1.94 9.26 8.54
N ASP A 23 -2.38 10.18 7.68
CA ASP A 23 -3.67 10.86 7.82
C ASP A 23 -4.85 9.93 7.49
N ALA A 24 -4.63 8.89 6.68
CA ALA A 24 -5.62 7.84 6.43
C ALA A 24 -5.78 6.85 7.61
N GLY A 25 -4.77 6.73 8.48
CA GLY A 25 -4.83 5.89 9.68
C GLY A 25 -5.58 6.60 10.81
N ARG A 26 -6.54 5.92 11.46
CA ARG A 26 -7.34 6.52 12.54
C ARG A 26 -6.69 6.36 13.91
N SER A 27 -6.36 5.13 14.31
CA SER A 27 -5.69 4.82 15.58
C SER A 27 -4.19 4.67 15.41
N TYR A 28 -3.42 4.86 16.48
CA TYR A 28 -1.95 4.81 16.44
C TYR A 28 -1.40 3.52 15.80
N ALA A 29 -1.95 2.35 16.17
CA ALA A 29 -1.56 1.06 15.58
C ALA A 29 -1.86 1.01 14.06
N THR A 30 -3.02 1.51 13.63
CA THR A 30 -3.35 1.60 12.20
C THR A 30 -2.53 2.65 11.44
N VAL A 31 -2.11 3.73 12.08
CA VAL A 31 -1.21 4.74 11.49
C VAL A 31 0.15 4.13 11.22
N ALA A 32 0.74 3.46 12.21
CA ALA A 32 2.04 2.80 12.07
C ALA A 32 2.02 1.74 10.95
N ASP A 33 0.96 0.92 10.91
CA ASP A 33 0.76 -0.09 9.88
C ASP A 33 0.56 0.53 8.49
N SER A 34 -0.28 1.55 8.39
CA SER A 34 -0.54 2.27 7.13
C SER A 34 0.74 2.88 6.55
N MET A 35 1.53 3.56 7.38
CA MET A 35 2.81 4.13 6.97
C MET A 35 3.82 3.07 6.56
N ARG A 36 3.82 1.90 7.20
CA ARG A 36 4.69 0.76 6.86
C ARG A 36 4.33 0.21 5.47
N ILE A 37 3.05 0.00 5.20
CA ILE A 37 2.56 -0.47 3.90
C ILE A 37 2.87 0.56 2.79
N ALA A 38 2.67 1.85 3.08
CA ALA A 38 3.03 2.92 2.15
C ALA A 38 4.53 2.88 1.78
N ARG A 39 5.42 2.64 2.75
CA ARG A 39 6.86 2.47 2.49
C ARG A 39 7.15 1.25 1.61
N TYR A 40 6.49 0.12 1.82
CA TYR A 40 6.66 -1.05 0.95
C TYR A 40 6.27 -0.76 -0.49
N PHE A 41 5.14 -0.08 -0.69
CA PHE A 41 4.71 0.34 -2.02
C PHE A 41 5.73 1.28 -2.69
N LEU A 42 6.22 2.29 -1.96
CA LEU A 42 7.23 3.22 -2.48
C LEU A 42 8.59 2.56 -2.76
N ASN A 43 8.95 1.52 -2.01
CA ASN A 43 10.15 0.74 -2.26
C ASN A 43 9.97 -0.13 -3.51
N TYR A 44 8.83 -0.82 -3.65
CA TYR A 44 8.48 -1.54 -4.88
C TYR A 44 8.58 -0.65 -6.12
N LEU A 45 8.03 0.57 -6.08
CA LEU A 45 8.12 1.52 -7.19
C LEU A 45 9.59 1.85 -7.53
N ARG A 46 10.40 2.13 -6.50
CA ARG A 46 11.83 2.44 -6.67
C ARG A 46 12.59 1.26 -7.28
N ASP A 47 12.39 0.07 -6.74
CA ASP A 47 13.13 -1.14 -7.10
C ASP A 47 12.76 -1.62 -8.52
N ASN A 48 11.54 -1.30 -8.99
CA ASN A 48 11.10 -1.52 -10.37
C ASN A 48 11.43 -0.35 -11.32
N GLY A 49 12.21 0.64 -10.87
CA GLY A 49 12.62 1.80 -11.68
C GLY A 49 11.49 2.81 -11.97
N ILE A 50 10.35 2.71 -11.30
CA ILE A 50 9.16 3.55 -11.50
C ILE A 50 9.33 4.86 -10.71
N LYS A 51 9.60 5.95 -11.43
CA LYS A 51 9.79 7.29 -10.84
C LYS A 51 8.53 8.15 -10.97
N LEU A 52 7.65 8.07 -9.98
CA LEU A 52 6.47 8.94 -9.91
C LEU A 52 6.80 10.28 -9.25
N ARG A 53 6.13 11.35 -9.71
CA ARG A 53 6.35 12.72 -9.22
C ARG A 53 5.18 13.25 -8.38
N HIS A 54 3.99 12.68 -8.53
CA HIS A 54 2.77 13.08 -7.85
C HIS A 54 1.88 11.87 -7.61
N THR A 55 1.05 11.92 -6.58
CA THR A 55 0.05 10.87 -6.27
C THR A 55 -0.95 10.68 -7.40
N ASP A 56 -1.22 11.73 -8.17
CA ASP A 56 -2.06 11.69 -9.37
C ASP A 56 -1.53 10.78 -10.47
N SER A 57 -0.22 10.55 -10.49
CA SER A 57 0.44 9.70 -11.49
C SER A 57 0.30 8.21 -11.18
N ILE A 58 -0.23 7.85 -10.01
CA ILE A 58 -0.50 6.46 -9.66
C ILE A 58 -1.64 5.95 -10.55
N LYS A 59 -1.36 4.87 -11.27
CA LYS A 59 -2.31 4.14 -12.13
C LYS A 59 -2.59 2.78 -11.52
N THR A 60 -3.73 2.19 -11.88
CA THR A 60 -4.14 0.84 -11.46
C THR A 60 -3.03 -0.20 -11.67
N ARG A 61 -2.30 -0.12 -12.79
CA ARG A 61 -1.18 -1.04 -13.10
C ARG A 61 -0.09 -1.08 -12.04
N HIS A 62 0.20 0.05 -11.39
CA HIS A 62 1.23 0.11 -10.34
C HIS A 62 0.78 -0.62 -9.09
N LEU A 63 -0.51 -0.53 -8.78
CA LEU A 63 -1.09 -1.22 -7.64
C LEU A 63 -1.21 -2.73 -7.89
N ILE A 64 -1.65 -3.12 -9.08
CA ILE A 64 -1.71 -4.54 -9.50
C ILE A 64 -0.31 -5.15 -9.44
N GLY A 65 0.67 -4.51 -10.07
CA GLY A 65 2.06 -4.99 -10.07
C GLY A 65 2.63 -5.11 -8.66
N TYR A 66 2.33 -4.16 -7.77
CA TYR A 66 2.73 -4.27 -6.37
C TYR A 66 2.09 -5.47 -5.67
N LEU A 67 0.77 -5.67 -5.79
CA LEU A 67 0.09 -6.76 -5.10
C LEU A 67 0.51 -8.14 -5.66
N GLN A 68 0.77 -8.24 -6.96
CA GLN A 68 1.34 -9.43 -7.58
C GLN A 68 2.76 -9.70 -7.09
N PHE A 69 3.62 -8.67 -7.04
CA PHE A 69 4.95 -8.77 -6.46
C PHE A 69 4.89 -9.28 -5.00
N ARG A 70 3.95 -8.79 -4.18
CA ARG A 70 3.78 -9.29 -2.80
C ARG A 70 3.33 -10.75 -2.77
N LYS A 71 2.51 -11.18 -3.72
CA LYS A 71 2.10 -12.59 -3.88
C LYS A 71 3.29 -13.48 -4.24
N GLU A 72 4.13 -13.05 -5.17
CA GLU A 72 5.36 -13.76 -5.57
C GLU A 72 6.36 -13.90 -4.42
N GLN A 73 6.40 -12.94 -3.49
CA GLN A 73 7.20 -13.03 -2.26
C GLN A 73 6.65 -14.03 -1.22
N GLY A 74 5.57 -14.75 -1.52
CA GLY A 74 4.97 -15.73 -0.62
C GLY A 74 4.19 -15.12 0.55
N ILE A 75 3.82 -13.84 0.46
CA ILE A 75 3.01 -13.18 1.50
C ILE A 75 1.60 -13.77 1.50
N SER A 76 1.04 -13.98 2.69
CA SER A 76 -0.31 -14.54 2.83
C SER A 76 -1.38 -13.67 2.16
N VAL A 77 -2.38 -14.31 1.55
CA VAL A 77 -3.50 -13.64 0.87
C VAL A 77 -4.18 -12.61 1.78
N ARG A 78 -4.35 -12.95 3.07
CA ARG A 78 -4.96 -12.04 4.06
C ARG A 78 -4.14 -10.75 4.26
N SER A 79 -2.82 -10.86 4.29
CA SER A 79 -1.92 -9.70 4.38
C SER A 79 -1.98 -8.84 3.13
N ILE A 80 -2.02 -9.45 1.93
CA ILE A 80 -2.17 -8.72 0.66
C ILE A 80 -3.52 -7.99 0.60
N GLN A 81 -4.60 -8.62 1.06
CA GLN A 81 -5.92 -7.99 1.17
C GLN A 81 -5.89 -6.78 2.13
N ASN A 82 -5.18 -6.88 3.26
CA ASN A 82 -4.96 -5.75 4.17
C ASN A 82 -4.16 -4.63 3.51
N GLU A 83 -3.04 -4.95 2.87
CA GLU A 83 -2.20 -3.98 2.15
C GLU A 83 -2.99 -3.23 1.09
N ARG A 84 -3.82 -3.94 0.31
CA ARG A 84 -4.73 -3.31 -0.65
C ARG A 84 -5.73 -2.36 0.03
N SER A 85 -6.36 -2.80 1.12
CA SER A 85 -7.34 -1.99 1.84
C SER A 85 -6.73 -0.68 2.35
N VAL A 86 -5.52 -0.75 2.88
CA VAL A 86 -4.76 0.41 3.33
C VAL A 86 -4.45 1.33 2.16
N ILE A 87 -3.89 0.82 1.06
CA ILE A 87 -3.55 1.66 -0.09
C ILE A 87 -4.80 2.34 -0.69
N ARG A 88 -5.96 1.66 -0.70
CA ARG A 88 -7.24 2.29 -1.06
C ARG A 88 -7.58 3.45 -0.15
N GLY A 89 -7.39 3.32 1.17
CA GLY A 89 -7.57 4.42 2.13
C GLY A 89 -6.67 5.62 1.82
N ILE A 90 -5.39 5.37 1.51
CA ILE A 90 -4.43 6.42 1.13
C ILE A 90 -4.88 7.13 -0.16
N LEU A 91 -5.29 6.37 -1.16
CA LEU A 91 -5.78 6.92 -2.44
C LEU A 91 -7.07 7.72 -2.26
N ASN A 92 -7.96 7.28 -1.36
CA ASN A 92 -9.18 8.02 -1.01
C ASN A 92 -8.83 9.38 -0.37
N GLN A 93 -7.90 9.37 0.60
CA GLN A 93 -7.39 10.60 1.23
C GLN A 93 -6.72 11.55 0.22
N ALA A 94 -6.09 11.00 -0.82
CA ALA A 94 -5.48 11.76 -1.91
C ALA A 94 -6.50 12.27 -2.96
N GLY A 95 -7.80 12.07 -2.75
CA GLY A 95 -8.85 12.45 -3.72
C GLY A 95 -8.90 11.58 -4.97
N ARG A 96 -8.28 10.39 -4.96
CA ARG A 96 -8.26 9.43 -6.08
C ARG A 96 -9.41 8.43 -5.99
N TYR A 97 -10.64 8.92 -5.86
CA TYR A 97 -11.82 8.09 -5.58
C TYR A 97 -12.03 6.96 -6.60
N LYS A 98 -11.82 7.20 -7.90
CA LYS A 98 -11.96 6.17 -8.95
C LYS A 98 -10.99 4.98 -8.80
N LEU A 99 -9.79 5.22 -8.29
CA LEU A 99 -8.80 4.17 -8.01
C LEU A 99 -9.03 3.51 -6.65
N ALA A 100 -9.52 4.29 -5.68
CA ALA A 100 -9.87 3.80 -4.35
C ALA A 100 -11.20 3.02 -4.32
N ALA A 101 -12.00 3.12 -5.38
CA ALA A 101 -13.34 2.58 -5.44
C ALA A 101 -13.32 1.03 -5.23
N PRO A 102 -14.18 0.50 -4.35
CA PRO A 102 -14.20 -0.92 -4.01
C PRO A 102 -14.67 -1.80 -5.17
N ASP A 103 -15.47 -1.24 -6.07
CA ASP A 103 -16.03 -1.83 -7.29
C ASP A 103 -15.05 -1.86 -8.47
N ASN A 104 -13.83 -1.33 -8.31
CA ASN A 104 -12.84 -1.30 -9.39
C ASN A 104 -12.53 -2.75 -9.85
N PRO A 105 -12.92 -3.13 -11.09
CA PRO A 105 -12.88 -4.52 -11.52
C PRO A 105 -11.46 -5.08 -11.56
N LEU A 106 -10.49 -4.23 -11.89
CA LEU A 106 -9.07 -4.57 -12.00
C LEU A 106 -8.38 -4.75 -10.63
N LEU A 107 -8.99 -4.28 -9.54
CA LEU A 107 -8.47 -4.40 -8.17
C LEU A 107 -9.35 -5.32 -7.30
N SER A 108 -10.27 -6.05 -7.92
CA SER A 108 -11.12 -7.05 -7.23
C SER A 108 -10.29 -8.24 -6.74
N ASN A 109 -10.76 -8.94 -5.70
CA ASN A 109 -10.10 -10.17 -5.21
C ASN A 109 -9.97 -11.19 -6.35
N LYS A 110 -11.01 -11.32 -7.16
CA LYS A 110 -11.07 -12.21 -8.32
C LYS A 110 -10.01 -11.88 -9.37
N ALA A 111 -9.91 -10.61 -9.76
CA ALA A 111 -8.92 -10.17 -10.75
C ALA A 111 -7.47 -10.35 -10.28
N LEU A 112 -7.24 -10.33 -8.96
CA LEU A 112 -5.92 -10.51 -8.36
C LEU A 112 -5.62 -11.97 -7.96
N GLY A 113 -6.59 -12.89 -8.13
CA GLY A 113 -6.49 -14.28 -7.68
C GLY A 113 -6.24 -14.37 -6.17
N LEU A 114 -7.02 -13.61 -5.39
CA LEU A 114 -6.96 -13.49 -3.92
C LEU A 114 -8.26 -13.97 -3.25
N GLU A 115 -8.98 -14.91 -3.86
CA GLU A 115 -10.31 -15.37 -3.39
C GLU A 115 -10.21 -16.32 -2.19
N GLU A 116 -9.27 -17.26 -2.22
CA GLU A 116 -9.05 -18.19 -1.11
C GLU A 116 -8.17 -17.53 -0.04
N SER A 117 -8.81 -17.02 1.03
CA SER A 117 -8.09 -16.58 2.23
C SER A 117 -8.55 -17.38 3.45
N ASN A 118 -7.60 -18.05 4.10
CA ASN A 118 -7.85 -18.73 5.36
C ASN A 118 -7.75 -17.73 6.53
N ARG A 119 -8.75 -17.72 7.42
CA ARG A 119 -8.74 -16.91 8.66
C ARG A 119 -8.24 -17.70 9.88
N ALA A 120 -8.01 -19.00 9.73
CA ALA A 120 -7.37 -19.80 10.75
C ALA A 120 -5.94 -19.28 10.96
N GLY A 121 -5.68 -18.74 12.15
CA GLY A 121 -4.34 -18.36 12.54
C GLY A 121 -3.47 -19.60 12.74
N THR A 122 -2.16 -19.46 12.55
CA THR A 122 -1.16 -20.51 12.85
C THR A 122 -0.75 -20.52 14.33
N LYS A 123 -1.30 -19.63 15.15
CA LYS A 123 -0.96 -19.54 16.57
C LYS A 123 -1.66 -20.65 17.34
N LEU A 124 -0.88 -21.47 18.03
CA LEU A 124 -1.39 -22.43 18.98
C LEU A 124 -1.76 -21.72 20.29
N PRO A 125 -2.78 -22.20 21.03
CA PRO A 125 -3.04 -21.73 22.39
C PRO A 125 -1.81 -21.95 23.25
N LEU A 126 -1.54 -21.02 24.17
CA LEU A 126 -0.52 -21.20 25.18
C LEU A 126 -0.96 -22.35 26.09
N ASN A 127 -0.12 -23.37 26.24
CA ASN A 127 -0.37 -24.43 27.22
C ASN A 127 -0.09 -23.87 28.63
N PRO A 128 -0.91 -24.22 29.64
CA PRO A 128 -0.79 -23.70 31.00
C PRO A 128 0.29 -24.40 31.86
N GLU A 129 1.17 -25.22 31.27
CA GLU A 129 2.29 -25.88 31.98
C GLU A 129 3.56 -25.02 32.01
#